data_AF-A0A0E4FVS6-F1
#
_entry.id   AF-A0A0E4FVS6-F1
#
_cell.length_a   1.000
_cell.length_b   1.000
_cell.length_c   1.000
_cell.angle_alpha   90.00
_cell.angle_beta   90.00
_cell.angle_gamma   90.00
#
_symmetry.space_group_name_H-M   'P 1'
#
loop_
_entity.id
_entity.type
_entity.pdbx_description
1 polymer ?
#
loop_
_entity_poly.entity_id
_entity_poly.type
_entity_poly.pdbx_seq_one_letter_code
_entity_poly.pdbx_strand_id
1 'polypeptide(L)'
;MIQWGNYLAIHLDVFQQDVQACFFATHDCGQKPNFQIQEVAPWDILENLAYWLSEAPGPFIMNIDLDYFFCEPEEDGAAVQMISDGYIQEVAAIVRRKIDDGTIAVTTLCLTPDAELTGGWASAERVMKLMLSTMKIDFCLPR
;
A
#
# COMPACT_ATOMS: atom_id res chain seq x y z
N MET A 1 12.99 -3.56 5.23
CA MET A 1 12.80 -3.41 3.78
C MET A 1 12.01 -4.60 3.26
N ILE A 2 10.77 -4.39 2.82
CA ILE A 2 9.98 -5.45 2.18
C ILE A 2 10.58 -5.72 0.81
N GLN A 3 11.29 -6.84 0.76
CA GLN A 3 11.82 -7.38 -0.47
C GLN A 3 10.65 -8.00 -1.22
N TRP A 4 10.56 -7.78 -2.53
CA TRP A 4 9.70 -8.52 -3.46
C TRP A 4 9.77 -10.06 -3.33
N GLY A 5 10.71 -10.58 -2.55
CA GLY A 5 11.03 -11.99 -2.38
C GLY A 5 10.06 -12.83 -1.53
N ASN A 6 8.85 -12.41 -1.18
CA ASN A 6 7.92 -13.35 -0.53
C ASN A 6 6.45 -13.09 -0.85
N TYR A 7 5.72 -14.20 -1.02
CA TYR A 7 4.32 -14.39 -1.46
C TYR A 7 3.91 -13.79 -2.81
N LEU A 8 4.15 -12.50 -3.09
CA LEU A 8 3.57 -11.85 -4.26
C LEU A 8 4.23 -12.32 -5.57
N ALA A 9 5.57 -12.38 -5.61
CA ALA A 9 6.28 -12.91 -6.77
C ALA A 9 5.89 -14.37 -7.06
N ILE A 10 5.77 -15.20 -6.01
CA ILE A 10 5.30 -16.59 -6.13
C ILE A 10 3.86 -16.64 -6.65
N HIS A 11 2.98 -15.78 -6.14
CA HIS A 11 1.59 -15.71 -6.58
C HIS A 11 1.51 -15.33 -8.06
N LEU A 12 2.26 -14.32 -8.49
CA LEU A 12 2.31 -13.91 -9.89
C LEU A 12 2.91 -15.00 -10.77
N ASP A 13 3.96 -15.70 -10.35
CA ASP A 13 4.54 -16.80 -11.12
C ASP A 13 3.55 -17.97 -11.31
N VAL A 14 2.77 -18.30 -10.27
CA VAL A 14 1.81 -19.42 -10.29
C VAL A 14 0.48 -19.06 -10.96
N PHE A 15 -0.03 -17.85 -10.73
CA PHE A 15 -1.38 -17.41 -11.11
C PHE A 15 -1.38 -16.25 -12.12
N GLN A 16 -0.28 -15.98 -12.82
CA GLN A 16 -0.16 -14.92 -13.83
C GLN A 16 -1.33 -14.87 -14.84
N GLN A 17 -1.89 -16.03 -15.21
CA GLN A 17 -2.98 -16.11 -16.19
C GLN A 17 -4.30 -15.50 -15.68
N ASP A 18 -4.46 -15.41 -14.36
CA ASP A 18 -5.65 -14.85 -13.71
C ASP A 18 -5.49 -13.35 -13.40
N VAL A 19 -4.29 -12.79 -13.61
CA VAL A 19 -3.96 -11.39 -13.33
C VAL A 19 -3.91 -10.61 -14.65
N GLN A 20 -4.83 -9.67 -14.82
CA GLN A 20 -4.90 -8.87 -16.05
C GLN A 20 -4.11 -7.56 -15.97
N ALA A 21 -3.95 -7.02 -14.77
CA ALA A 21 -3.24 -5.77 -14.53
C ALA A 21 -2.59 -5.75 -13.15
N CYS A 22 -1.44 -5.08 -13.07
CA CYS A 22 -0.61 -4.97 -11.88
C CYS A 22 -0.07 -3.54 -11.79
N PHE A 23 -0.45 -2.81 -10.75
CA PHE A 23 0.00 -1.44 -10.49
C PHE A 23 0.84 -1.41 -9.21
N PHE A 24 2.00 -0.77 -9.27
CA PHE A 24 2.98 -0.77 -8.18
C PHE A 24 3.48 0.64 -7.87
N ALA A 25 3.24 1.07 -6.64
CA ALA A 25 3.90 2.22 -6.04
C ALA A 25 4.92 1.67 -5.03
N THR A 26 6.21 1.81 -5.31
CA THR A 26 7.28 1.30 -4.42
C THR A 26 8.41 2.31 -4.30
N HIS A 27 9.30 2.12 -3.32
CA HIS A 27 10.56 2.85 -3.21
C HIS A 27 11.69 2.22 -4.07
N ASP A 28 11.32 1.43 -5.09
CA ASP A 28 12.24 0.75 -6.02
C ASP A 28 13.29 -0.16 -5.35
N CYS A 29 12.99 -0.66 -4.16
CA CYS A 29 13.87 -1.53 -3.38
C CYS A 29 13.60 -3.02 -3.67
N GLY A 30 14.65 -3.83 -3.81
CA GLY A 30 14.57 -5.28 -4.01
C GLY A 30 14.42 -5.73 -5.48
N GLN A 31 13.93 -6.97 -5.69
CA GLN A 31 13.87 -7.60 -7.02
C GLN A 31 12.47 -7.57 -7.65
N LYS A 32 12.29 -6.80 -8.73
CA LYS A 32 11.02 -6.76 -9.49
C LYS A 32 10.53 -8.17 -9.91
N PRO A 33 9.22 -8.44 -9.86
CA PRO A 33 8.64 -9.72 -10.23
C PRO A 33 8.77 -9.93 -11.73
N ASN A 34 8.79 -11.18 -12.17
CA ASN A 34 8.80 -11.53 -13.60
C ASN A 34 7.38 -11.44 -14.19
N PHE A 35 6.77 -10.26 -14.11
CA PHE A 35 5.41 -9.99 -14.56
C PHE A 35 5.32 -8.57 -15.13
N GLN A 36 4.38 -8.32 -16.04
CA GLN A 36 4.18 -6.97 -16.58
C GLN A 36 3.56 -6.07 -15.50
N ILE A 37 4.35 -5.14 -14.98
CA ILE A 37 3.94 -4.18 -13.95
C ILE A 37 3.86 -2.77 -14.53
N GLN A 38 2.90 -2.00 -14.01
CA GLN A 38 2.81 -0.56 -14.23
C GLN A 38 3.31 0.14 -12.97
N GLU A 39 4.47 0.78 -13.06
CA GLU A 39 5.04 1.55 -11.95
C GLU A 39 4.39 2.93 -11.92
N VAL A 40 4.00 3.36 -10.73
CA VAL A 40 3.32 4.64 -10.52
C VAL A 40 4.10 5.45 -9.50
N ALA A 41 4.34 6.73 -9.83
CA ALA A 41 5.03 7.62 -8.91
C ALA A 41 4.10 8.03 -7.76
N PRO A 42 4.62 8.34 -6.56
CA PRO A 42 3.80 8.74 -5.42
C PRO A 42 2.86 9.91 -5.72
N TRP A 43 3.31 10.92 -6.45
CA TRP A 43 2.49 12.09 -6.79
C TRP A 43 1.36 11.78 -7.78
N ASP A 44 1.54 10.79 -8.67
CA ASP A 44 0.53 10.41 -9.66
C ASP A 44 -0.66 9.67 -9.03
N ILE A 45 -0.48 9.07 -7.84
CA ILE A 45 -1.52 8.29 -7.16
C ILE A 45 -2.76 9.14 -6.86
N LEU A 46 -2.60 10.35 -6.31
CA LEU A 46 -3.75 11.17 -5.93
C LEU A 46 -4.58 11.59 -7.14
N GLU A 47 -3.93 11.85 -8.28
CA GLU A 47 -4.59 12.30 -9.49
C GLU A 47 -5.23 11.14 -10.27
N ASN A 48 -4.59 9.97 -10.25
CA ASN A 48 -4.91 8.91 -11.22
C ASN A 48 -5.41 7.60 -10.61
N LEU A 49 -5.27 7.35 -9.30
CA LEU A 49 -5.65 6.07 -8.70
C LEU A 49 -7.12 5.70 -8.97
N ALA A 50 -8.03 6.66 -8.84
CA ALA A 50 -9.44 6.44 -9.12
C ALA A 50 -9.69 6.09 -10.59
N TYR A 51 -8.96 6.71 -11.51
CA TYR A 51 -9.03 6.44 -12.94
C TYR A 51 -8.49 5.06 -13.28
N TRP A 52 -7.27 4.73 -12.82
CA TRP A 52 -6.65 3.42 -13.05
C TRP A 52 -7.52 2.26 -12.58
N LEU A 53 -8.12 2.38 -11.39
CA LEU A 53 -9.01 1.36 -10.84
C LEU A 53 -10.33 1.24 -11.63
N SER A 54 -10.79 2.30 -12.29
CA SER A 54 -12.07 2.27 -13.03
C SER A 54 -11.92 1.73 -14.45
N GLU A 55 -10.79 1.99 -15.10
CA GLU A 55 -10.57 1.59 -16.50
C GLU A 55 -10.06 0.16 -16.64
N ALA A 56 -9.32 -0.34 -15.64
CA ALA A 56 -8.75 -1.67 -15.70
C ALA A 56 -9.77 -2.75 -15.23
N PRO A 57 -9.69 -3.98 -15.77
CA PRO A 57 -10.63 -5.05 -15.44
C PRO A 57 -10.54 -5.44 -13.96
N GLY A 58 -11.61 -5.19 -13.20
CA GLY A 58 -11.74 -5.57 -11.80
C GLY A 58 -12.39 -6.95 -11.58
N PRO A 59 -12.55 -7.38 -10.31
CA PRO A 59 -12.25 -6.61 -9.10
C PRO A 59 -10.77 -6.67 -8.67
N PHE A 60 -10.31 -5.66 -7.94
CA PHE A 60 -8.92 -5.50 -7.49
C PHE A 60 -8.66 -6.08 -6.10
N ILE A 61 -7.44 -6.58 -5.92
CA ILE A 61 -6.80 -6.77 -4.60
C ILE A 61 -5.87 -5.59 -4.39
N MET A 62 -6.15 -4.78 -3.36
CA MET A 62 -5.35 -3.62 -2.98
C MET A 62 -4.47 -3.98 -1.77
N ASN A 63 -3.16 -3.98 -1.95
CA ASN A 63 -2.20 -4.18 -0.86
C ASN A 63 -1.47 -2.87 -0.55
N ILE A 64 -1.63 -2.39 0.68
CA ILE A 64 -0.99 -1.16 1.15
C ILE A 64 -0.06 -1.50 2.28
N ASP A 65 1.24 -1.32 2.04
CA ASP A 65 2.24 -1.44 3.07
C ASP A 65 2.46 -0.10 3.76
N LEU A 66 2.37 -0.07 5.09
CA LEU A 66 2.45 1.20 5.81
C LEU A 66 3.86 1.77 5.81
N ASP A 67 4.89 0.95 5.63
CA ASP A 67 6.28 1.40 5.53
C ASP A 67 6.52 2.28 4.29
N TYR A 68 5.68 2.18 3.26
CA TYR A 68 5.70 3.07 2.09
C TYR A 68 5.62 4.56 2.47
N PHE A 69 4.93 4.90 3.56
CA PHE A 69 4.77 6.29 3.99
C PHE A 69 5.97 6.85 4.76
N PHE A 70 6.98 6.03 5.01
CA PHE A 70 8.16 6.35 5.79
C PHE A 70 9.41 6.36 4.91
N CYS A 71 10.47 6.97 5.43
CA CYS A 71 11.81 6.85 4.86
C CYS A 71 12.77 6.28 5.91
N GLU A 72 13.73 5.50 5.42
CA GLU A 72 14.85 5.02 6.23
C GLU A 72 15.69 6.22 6.69
N PRO A 73 16.19 6.21 7.93
CA PRO A 73 17.03 7.28 8.44
C PRO A 73 18.43 7.26 7.77
N GLU A 74 19.04 8.43 7.60
CA GLU A 74 20.39 8.55 7.01
C GLU A 74 21.51 7.98 7.92
N GLU A 75 21.27 7.93 9.24
CA GLU A 75 22.17 7.39 10.27
C GLU A 75 21.38 6.49 11.24
N ASP A 76 22.05 5.69 12.07
CA ASP A 76 21.43 4.81 13.08
C ASP A 76 20.28 5.53 13.81
N GLY A 77 19.04 5.13 13.52
CA GLY A 77 17.87 5.89 13.91
C GLY A 77 16.55 5.18 13.66
N ALA A 78 15.46 5.80 14.08
CA ALA A 78 14.11 5.35 13.78
C ALA A 78 13.64 6.00 12.46
N ALA A 79 12.96 5.24 11.60
CA ALA A 79 12.32 5.78 10.41
C ALA A 79 11.32 6.88 10.76
N VAL A 80 11.23 7.87 9.89
CA VAL A 80 10.33 9.01 10.03
C VAL A 80 9.31 9.03 8.91
N GLN A 81 8.10 9.49 9.21
CA GLN A 81 7.07 9.61 8.19
C GLN A 81 7.48 10.70 7.19
N MET A 82 7.60 10.31 5.91
CA MET A 82 7.94 11.21 4.81
C MET A 82 6.68 11.74 4.10
N ILE A 83 5.63 10.91 4.04
CA ILE A 83 4.39 11.25 3.35
C ILE A 83 3.41 11.90 4.32
N SER A 84 2.82 13.04 3.96
CA SER A 84 1.92 13.78 4.88
C SER A 84 0.65 13.00 5.24
N ASP A 85 0.11 13.27 6.44
CA ASP A 85 -1.19 12.72 6.86
C ASP A 85 -2.31 13.05 5.86
N GLY A 86 -2.30 14.27 5.28
CA GLY A 86 -3.29 14.67 4.29
C GLY A 86 -3.25 13.82 3.02
N TYR A 87 -2.06 13.48 2.53
CA TYR A 87 -1.91 12.56 1.40
C TYR A 87 -2.50 11.18 1.74
N ILE A 88 -2.17 10.65 2.92
CA ILE A 88 -2.64 9.33 3.37
C ILE A 88 -4.18 9.31 3.46
N GLN A 89 -4.78 10.40 3.96
CA GLN A 89 -6.23 10.56 4.03
C GLN A 89 -6.87 10.59 2.64
N GLU A 90 -6.31 11.34 1.68
CA GLU A 90 -6.85 11.39 0.32
C GLU A 90 -6.78 10.02 -0.39
N VAL A 91 -5.64 9.31 -0.26
CA VAL A 91 -5.53 7.92 -0.75
C VAL A 91 -6.59 7.03 -0.09
N ALA A 92 -6.71 7.08 1.24
CA ALA A 92 -7.69 6.29 1.98
C ALA A 92 -9.14 6.61 1.55
N ALA A 93 -9.45 7.87 1.25
CA ALA A 93 -10.77 8.28 0.76
C ALA A 93 -11.06 7.77 -0.66
N ILE A 94 -10.06 7.70 -1.54
CA ILE A 94 -10.19 7.06 -2.85
C ILE A 94 -10.44 5.56 -2.68
N VAL A 95 -9.63 4.88 -1.86
CA VAL A 95 -9.74 3.44 -1.58
C VAL A 95 -11.12 3.11 -0.99
N ARG A 96 -11.62 3.88 -0.01
CA ARG A 96 -12.98 3.72 0.54
C ARG A 96 -14.05 3.74 -0.54
N ARG A 97 -14.04 4.76 -1.41
CA ARG A 97 -15.03 4.88 -2.49
C ARG A 97 -14.99 3.68 -3.43
N LYS A 98 -13.80 3.14 -3.67
CA LYS A 98 -13.58 1.98 -4.54
C LYS A 98 -13.89 0.64 -3.87
N ILE A 99 -13.86 0.57 -2.55
CA ILE A 99 -14.45 -0.53 -1.78
C ILE A 99 -15.99 -0.44 -1.88
N ASP A 100 -16.57 0.75 -1.71
CA ASP A 100 -18.02 0.98 -1.74
C ASP A 100 -18.67 0.62 -3.09
N ASP A 101 -18.02 0.96 -4.20
CA ASP A 101 -18.52 0.67 -5.55
C ASP A 101 -18.19 -0.76 -6.04
N GLY A 102 -17.50 -1.57 -5.22
CA GLY A 102 -17.12 -2.94 -5.54
C GLY A 102 -15.91 -3.09 -6.47
N THR A 103 -15.26 -1.99 -6.86
CA THR A 103 -14.04 -2.04 -7.69
C THR A 103 -12.91 -2.77 -6.96
N ILE A 104 -12.74 -2.53 -5.66
CA ILE A 104 -11.78 -3.23 -4.80
C ILE A 104 -12.53 -4.30 -4.01
N ALA A 105 -12.25 -5.57 -4.29
CA ALA A 105 -12.83 -6.70 -3.55
C ALA A 105 -12.11 -6.97 -2.23
N VAL A 106 -10.80 -6.74 -2.19
CA VAL A 106 -9.97 -7.02 -1.01
C VAL A 106 -9.02 -5.85 -0.78
N THR A 107 -8.91 -5.39 0.47
CA THR A 107 -7.88 -4.44 0.89
C THR A 107 -7.09 -5.05 2.05
N THR A 108 -5.77 -5.10 1.90
CA THR A 108 -4.83 -5.48 2.95
C THR A 108 -4.05 -4.25 3.38
N LEU A 109 -4.00 -4.01 4.69
CA LEU A 109 -3.09 -3.04 5.31
C LEU A 109 -2.00 -3.82 6.05
N CYS A 110 -0.76 -3.74 5.58
CA CYS A 110 0.37 -4.40 6.20
C CYS A 110 1.00 -3.49 7.25
N LEU A 111 0.95 -3.92 8.51
CA LEU A 111 1.63 -3.25 9.61
C LEU A 111 3.07 -3.73 9.68
N THR A 112 4.01 -2.79 9.61
CA THR A 112 5.45 -3.06 9.76
C THR A 112 5.98 -2.31 10.98
N PRO A 113 5.68 -2.75 12.22
CA PRO A 113 5.97 -2.02 13.46
C PRO A 113 7.45 -2.14 13.88
N ASP A 114 8.35 -1.94 12.92
CA ASP A 114 9.80 -1.94 13.08
C ASP A 114 10.31 -0.50 13.24
N ALA A 115 11.28 -0.29 14.13
CA ALA A 115 11.86 1.02 14.36
C ALA A 115 12.54 1.58 13.11
N GLU A 116 13.22 0.75 12.34
CA GLU A 116 13.98 1.14 11.14
C GLU A 116 13.09 1.37 9.91
N LEU A 117 11.82 0.93 9.94
CA LEU A 117 10.90 1.01 8.79
C LEU A 117 9.72 1.93 9.01
N THR A 118 9.19 2.04 10.23
CA THR A 118 8.04 2.90 10.53
C THR A 118 8.22 3.76 11.77
N GLY A 119 9.37 3.70 12.43
CA GLY A 119 9.57 4.31 13.74
C GLY A 119 8.89 3.54 14.88
N GLY A 120 8.57 2.26 14.64
CA GLY A 120 8.03 1.33 15.63
C GLY A 120 6.51 1.37 15.79
N TRP A 121 6.02 0.55 16.71
CA TRP A 121 4.59 0.29 16.96
C TRP A 121 3.70 1.54 17.00
N ALA A 122 4.06 2.54 17.81
CA ALA A 122 3.22 3.71 18.02
C ALA A 122 2.98 4.50 16.72
N SER A 123 4.00 4.57 15.87
CA SER A 123 3.95 5.28 14.60
C SER A 123 3.18 4.49 13.54
N ALA A 124 3.47 3.20 13.38
CA ALA A 124 2.72 2.30 12.50
C ALA A 124 1.22 2.26 12.85
N GLU A 125 0.88 2.16 14.13
CA GLU A 125 -0.50 2.19 14.60
C GLU A 125 -1.19 3.53 14.33
N ARG A 126 -0.47 4.66 14.46
CA ARG A 126 -1.03 5.98 14.17
C ARG A 126 -1.45 6.08 12.71
N VAL A 127 -0.58 5.67 11.79
CA VAL A 127 -0.88 5.69 10.34
C VAL A 127 -2.02 4.74 10.01
N MET A 128 -2.03 3.54 10.58
CA MET A 128 -3.14 2.60 10.44
C MET A 128 -4.47 3.21 10.90
N LYS A 129 -4.49 3.81 12.10
CA LYS A 129 -5.69 4.46 12.65
C LYS A 129 -6.14 5.63 11.77
N LEU A 130 -5.21 6.42 11.23
CA LEU A 130 -5.51 7.50 10.29
C LEU A 130 -6.21 6.96 9.02
N MET A 131 -5.67 5.92 8.41
CA MET A 131 -6.26 5.28 7.24
C MET A 131 -7.64 4.67 7.55
N LEU A 132 -7.74 3.86 8.60
CA LEU A 132 -8.99 3.20 9.00
C LEU A 132 -10.09 4.20 9.36
N SER A 133 -9.75 5.27 10.08
CA SER A 133 -10.71 6.33 10.44
C SER A 133 -11.26 7.04 9.20
N THR A 134 -10.40 7.33 8.23
CA THR A 134 -10.79 7.94 6.94
C THR A 134 -11.66 6.99 6.12
N MET A 135 -11.31 5.70 6.10
CA MET A 135 -12.10 4.66 5.46
C MET A 135 -13.35 4.25 6.25
N LYS A 136 -13.54 4.78 7.46
CA LYS A 136 -14.63 4.42 8.38
C LYS A 136 -14.76 2.90 8.58
N ILE A 137 -13.61 2.22 8.67
CA ILE A 137 -13.54 0.77 8.93
C ILE A 137 -13.27 0.59 10.42
N ASP A 138 -14.17 -0.12 11.10
CA ASP A 138 -13.97 -0.50 12.50
C ASP A 138 -13.05 -1.73 12.56
N PHE A 139 -11.84 -1.52 13.06
CA PHE A 139 -10.84 -2.56 13.23
C PHE A 139 -9.96 -2.26 14.44
N CYS A 140 -9.64 -3.31 15.21
CA CYS A 140 -8.74 -3.24 16.33
C CYS A 140 -7.70 -4.35 16.21
N LEU A 141 -6.44 -4.04 16.53
CA LEU A 141 -5.41 -5.07 16.65
C LEU A 141 -5.75 -6.05 17.79
N PRO A 142 -5.35 -7.33 17.65
CA PRO A 142 -5.43 -8.29 18.74
C PRO A 142 -4.68 -7.76 19.97
N ARG A 143 -5.21 -8.05 21.15
CA ARG A 143 -4.59 -7.71 22.44
C ARG A 143 -3.78 -8.86 22.99
#